data_AF-A0AAV0Y3Y7-F1
#
_entry.id   AF-A0AAV0Y3Y7-F1
#
_cell.length_a   1.000
_cell.length_b   1.000
_cell.length_c   1.000
_cell.angle_alpha   90.00
_cell.angle_beta   90.00
_cell.angle_gamma   90.00
#
_symmetry.space_group_name_H-M   'P 1'
#
loop_
_entity.id
_entity.type
_entity.pdbx_description
1 polymer ?
#
loop_
_entity_poly.entity_id
_entity_poly.type
_entity_poly.pdbx_seq_one_letter_code
_entity_poly.pdbx_strand_id
1 'polypeptide(L)'
;MANDIKGWATVDQMIALNGFLKLDPQLLSGKFSSSFTFKTAQKRWEEIAESLNAMPGAVKNWNKWRKTFQDNRTKAKTKQAMIRAAQRKTGHNTPYVLH
;
A
#
# COMPACT_ATOMS: atom_id res chain seq x y z
N MET A 1 -16.91 -23.90 9.21
CA MET A 1 -17.64 -22.77 8.63
C MET A 1 -16.64 -21.94 7.82
N ALA A 2 -16.56 -22.18 6.51
CA ALA A 2 -15.73 -21.38 5.62
C ALA A 2 -16.45 -20.04 5.44
N ASN A 3 -15.99 -19.02 6.15
CA ASN A 3 -16.57 -17.69 6.07
C ASN A 3 -16.19 -17.11 4.70
N ASP A 4 -17.15 -17.00 3.79
CA ASP A 4 -17.04 -16.30 2.51
C ASP A 4 -16.58 -14.84 2.72
N ILE A 5 -15.26 -14.62 2.72
CA ILE A 5 -14.62 -13.31 2.66
C ILE A 5 -14.72 -12.83 1.21
N LYS A 6 -15.88 -12.28 0.85
CA LYS A 6 -16.15 -11.74 -0.47
C LYS A 6 -15.21 -10.54 -0.78
N GLY A 7 -14.08 -10.82 -1.43
CA GLY A 7 -13.29 -9.85 -2.21
C GLY A 7 -12.17 -9.07 -1.50
N TRP A 8 -11.87 -9.32 -0.23
CA TRP A 8 -10.76 -8.66 0.47
C TRP A 8 -9.48 -9.50 0.40
N ALA A 9 -8.36 -8.83 0.09
CA ALA A 9 -7.06 -9.50 0.03
C ALA A 9 -6.67 -9.97 1.44
N THR A 10 -6.18 -11.20 1.55
CA THR A 10 -5.72 -11.75 2.83
C THR A 10 -4.45 -11.04 3.31
N VAL A 11 -4.11 -11.22 4.58
CA VAL A 11 -2.90 -10.61 5.16
C VAL A 11 -1.65 -11.12 4.44
N ASP A 12 -1.54 -12.43 4.18
CA ASP A 12 -0.46 -13.01 3.37
C ASP A 12 -0.36 -12.40 1.98
N GLN A 13 -1.50 -12.25 1.28
CA GLN A 13 -1.51 -11.60 -0.04
C GLN A 13 -1.04 -10.14 0.04
N MET A 14 -1.38 -9.41 1.12
CA MET A 14 -0.91 -8.05 1.32
C MET A 14 0.59 -7.98 1.66
N ILE A 15 1.11 -8.93 2.43
CA ILE A 15 2.54 -9.03 2.75
C ILE A 15 3.33 -9.31 1.47
N ALA A 16 2.92 -10.31 0.69
CA ALA A 16 3.55 -10.66 -0.57
C ALA A 16 3.50 -9.48 -1.57
N LEU A 17 2.34 -8.82 -1.71
CA LEU A 17 2.18 -7.64 -2.56
C LEU A 17 3.18 -6.52 -2.19
N ASN A 18 3.35 -6.25 -0.89
CA ASN A 18 4.35 -5.28 -0.45
C ASN A 18 5.79 -5.77 -0.72
N GLY A 19 6.06 -7.06 -0.59
CA GLY A 19 7.35 -7.67 -0.92
C GLY A 19 7.71 -7.47 -2.38
N PHE A 20 6.82 -7.83 -3.30
CA PHE A 20 7.04 -7.64 -4.75
C PHE A 20 7.27 -6.17 -5.12
N LEU A 21 6.50 -5.25 -4.54
CA LEU A 21 6.65 -3.82 -4.83
C LEU A 21 7.92 -3.21 -4.22
N LYS A 22 8.44 -3.75 -3.11
CA LYS A 22 9.73 -3.32 -2.56
C LYS A 22 10.89 -3.72 -3.46
N LEU A 23 10.79 -4.86 -4.14
CA LEU A 23 11.78 -5.32 -5.12
C LEU A 23 11.76 -4.48 -6.41
N ASP A 24 10.64 -3.80 -6.70
CA ASP A 24 10.48 -2.95 -7.86
C ASP A 24 10.16 -1.49 -7.49
N PRO A 25 11.19 -0.69 -7.12
CA PRO A 25 11.00 0.70 -6.73
C PRO A 25 10.45 1.58 -7.85
N GLN A 26 10.62 1.20 -9.13
CA GLN A 26 10.05 1.94 -10.27
C GLN A 26 8.53 1.77 -10.29
N LEU A 27 8.06 0.53 -10.13
CA LEU A 27 6.64 0.21 -10.04
C LEU A 27 5.98 0.83 -8.79
N LEU A 28 6.69 0.82 -7.65
CA LEU A 28 6.25 1.42 -6.38
C LEU A 28 6.17 2.95 -6.43
N SER A 29 7.13 3.58 -7.10
CA SER A 29 7.17 5.03 -7.31
C SER A 29 6.01 5.49 -8.18
N GLY A 30 5.65 4.70 -9.20
CA GLY A 30 4.60 5.03 -10.17
C GLY A 30 4.98 6.19 -11.10
N LYS A 31 6.25 6.59 -11.11
CA LYS A 31 6.80 7.60 -12.02
C LYS A 31 7.20 6.91 -13.32
N PHE A 32 6.45 7.18 -14.38
CA PHE A 32 6.84 6.76 -15.72
C PHE A 32 8.02 7.57 -16.21
N SER A 33 8.93 6.91 -16.92
CA SER A 33 10.13 7.50 -17.52
C SER A 33 10.27 6.94 -18.94
N SER A 34 11.16 7.50 -19.75
CA SER A 34 11.43 7.02 -21.11
C SER A 34 11.78 5.52 -21.16
N SER A 35 12.37 4.99 -20.08
CA SER A 35 12.70 3.56 -19.91
C SER A 35 11.59 2.75 -19.21
N PHE A 36 10.70 3.41 -18.46
CA PHE A 36 9.60 2.77 -17.72
C PHE A 36 8.25 3.22 -18.26
N THR A 37 7.75 2.46 -19.23
CA THR A 37 6.47 2.74 -19.89
C THR A 37 5.29 2.12 -19.14
N PHE A 38 4.08 2.58 -19.47
CA PHE A 38 2.84 1.98 -18.97
C PHE A 38 2.75 0.48 -19.29
N LYS A 39 3.19 0.06 -20.49
CA LYS A 39 3.15 -1.35 -20.90
C LYS A 39 4.06 -2.22 -20.03
N THR A 40 5.25 -1.74 -19.70
CA THR A 40 6.18 -2.42 -18.78
C THR A 40 5.58 -2.50 -17.37
N ALA A 41 4.97 -1.42 -16.89
CA ALA A 41 4.32 -1.41 -15.59
C ALA A 41 3.13 -2.38 -15.54
N GLN A 42 2.31 -2.42 -16.60
CA GLN A 42 1.16 -3.32 -16.70
C GLN A 42 1.62 -4.78 -16.63
N LYS A 43 2.61 -5.17 -17.44
CA LYS A 43 3.14 -6.54 -17.45
C LYS A 43 3.62 -6.98 -16.05
N ARG A 44 4.35 -6.10 -15.35
CA ARG A 44 4.82 -6.38 -13.99
C ARG A 44 3.67 -6.51 -12.98
N TRP A 45 2.63 -5.68 -13.12
CA TRP A 45 1.42 -5.81 -12.32
C TRP A 45 0.63 -7.10 -12.61
N GLU A 46 0.66 -7.58 -13.85
CA GLU A 46 0.07 -8.86 -14.25
C GLU A 46 0.82 -10.03 -13.60
N GLU A 47 2.15 -10.05 -13.66
CA GLU A 47 2.99 -11.08 -13.02
C GLU A 47 2.78 -11.14 -11.50
N ILE A 48 2.68 -9.97 -10.86
CA ILE A 48 2.35 -9.88 -9.43
C ILE A 48 0.94 -10.41 -9.18
N ALA A 49 -0.05 -10.04 -9.99
CA ALA A 49 -1.42 -10.50 -9.84
C ALA A 49 -1.55 -12.02 -9.97
N GLU A 50 -0.85 -12.62 -10.93
CA GLU A 50 -0.79 -14.08 -11.10
C GLU A 50 -0.20 -14.75 -9.85
N SER A 51 0.92 -14.23 -9.35
CA SER A 51 1.55 -14.73 -8.12
C SER A 51 0.63 -14.61 -6.90
N LEU A 52 -0.13 -13.51 -6.79
CA LEU A 52 -1.07 -13.29 -5.70
C LEU A 52 -2.34 -14.15 -5.80
N ASN A 53 -2.80 -14.39 -7.03
CA ASN A 53 -3.97 -15.22 -7.32
C ASN A 53 -3.67 -16.72 -7.18
N ALA A 54 -2.40 -17.13 -7.28
CA ALA A 54 -1.96 -18.47 -6.96
C ALA A 54 -2.01 -18.78 -5.45
N MET A 55 -2.05 -17.76 -4.59
CA MET A 55 -2.22 -17.95 -3.15
C MET A 55 -3.71 -18.12 -2.78
N PRO A 56 -4.01 -18.91 -1.74
CA PRO A 56 -5.36 -19.05 -1.23
C PRO A 56 -5.86 -17.70 -0.67
N GLY A 57 -6.98 -17.21 -1.20
CA GLY A 57 -7.53 -15.91 -0.81
C GLY A 57 -8.32 -15.23 -1.92
N ALA A 58 -8.11 -13.92 -2.07
CA ALA A 58 -8.82 -13.15 -3.08
C ALA A 58 -8.15 -13.26 -4.45
N VAL A 59 -8.91 -13.64 -5.46
CA VAL A 59 -8.49 -13.58 -6.87
C VAL A 59 -8.90 -12.24 -7.47
N LYS A 60 -7.93 -11.48 -7.97
CA LYS A 60 -8.16 -10.13 -8.52
C LYS A 60 -7.31 -9.88 -9.76
N ASN A 61 -7.82 -9.07 -10.68
CA ASN A 61 -7.03 -8.57 -11.79
C ASN A 61 -5.98 -7.56 -11.32
N TRP A 62 -4.91 -7.40 -12.10
CA TRP A 62 -3.81 -6.49 -11.86
C TRP A 62 -4.25 -5.06 -11.50
N ASN A 63 -5.31 -4.54 -12.14
CA ASN A 63 -5.84 -3.20 -11.86
C ASN A 63 -6.50 -3.11 -10.46
N LYS A 64 -7.18 -4.17 -10.03
CA LYS A 64 -7.77 -4.26 -8.68
C LYS A 64 -6.69 -4.43 -7.62
N TRP A 65 -5.61 -5.17 -7.91
CA TRP A 65 -4.45 -5.27 -7.03
C TRP A 65 -3.74 -3.94 -6.86
N ARG A 66 -3.50 -3.22 -7.97
CA ARG A 66 -2.95 -1.85 -7.96
C ARG A 66 -3.79 -0.91 -7.10
N LYS A 67 -5.12 -0.92 -7.27
CA LYS A 67 -6.02 -0.11 -6.45
C LYS A 67 -5.95 -0.50 -4.97
N THR A 68 -5.97 -1.80 -4.67
CA THR A 68 -5.86 -2.32 -3.29
C THR A 68 -4.58 -1.81 -2.62
N PHE A 69 -3.45 -1.82 -3.34
CA PHE A 69 -2.19 -1.27 -2.86
C PHE A 69 -2.27 0.24 -2.60
N GLN A 70 -2.81 1.03 -3.55
CA GLN A 70 -2.96 2.48 -3.38
C GLN A 70 -3.86 2.83 -2.19
N ASP A 71 -4.98 2.15 -2.02
CA ASP A 71 -5.91 2.35 -0.92
C ASP A 71 -5.22 2.03 0.42
N ASN A 72 -4.45 0.94 0.49
CA ASN A 72 -3.69 0.56 1.68
C ASN A 72 -2.61 1.59 2.03
N ARG A 73 -1.85 2.06 1.02
CA ARG A 73 -0.82 3.10 1.20
C ARG A 73 -1.40 4.41 1.70
N THR A 74 -2.56 4.82 1.19
CA THR A 74 -3.26 6.04 1.64
C THR A 74 -3.72 5.90 3.09
N LYS A 75 -4.33 4.76 3.45
CA LYS A 75 -4.72 4.48 4.84
C LYS A 75 -3.52 4.51 5.80
N ALA A 76 -2.38 3.96 5.40
CA ALA A 76 -1.15 4.00 6.19
C ALA A 76 -0.63 5.44 6.38
N LYS A 77 -0.64 6.26 5.32
CA LYS A 77 -0.27 7.69 5.41
C LYS A 77 -1.19 8.48 6.32
N THR A 78 -2.50 8.24 6.27
CA THR A 78 -3.48 8.92 7.15
C THR A 78 -3.24 8.57 8.62
N LYS A 79 -3.01 7.29 8.95
CA LYS A 79 -2.64 6.89 10.32
C LYS A 79 -1.34 7.55 10.78
N GLN A 80 -0.31 7.58 9.92
CA GLN A 80 0.95 8.25 10.24
C GLN A 80 0.77 9.77 10.44
N ALA A 81 -0.07 10.41 9.61
CA ALA A 81 -0.38 11.83 9.75
C ALA A 81 -1.13 12.13 11.05
N MET A 82 -2.08 11.27 11.45
CA MET A 82 -2.77 11.37 12.73
C MET A 82 -1.81 11.21 13.92
N ILE A 83 -0.89 10.24 13.87
CA ILE A 83 0.15 10.07 14.89
C ILE A 83 1.05 11.31 14.98
N ARG A 84 1.53 11.84 13.84
CA ARG A 84 2.34 13.06 13.81
C ARG A 84 1.58 14.29 14.30
N ALA A 85 0.28 14.38 13.99
CA ALA A 85 -0.57 15.45 14.51
C ALA A 85 -0.78 15.33 16.03
N ALA A 86 -0.97 14.12 16.55
CA ALA A 86 -1.05 13.87 17.99
C ALA A 86 0.29 14.22 18.69
N GLN A 87 1.43 13.82 18.12
CA GLN A 87 2.77 14.18 18.60
C GLN A 87 3.04 15.70 18.58
N ARG A 88 2.46 16.44 17.61
CA ARG A 88 2.57 17.92 17.58
C ARG A 88 1.71 18.60 18.63
N LYS A 89 0.64 17.98 19.11
CA LYS A 89 -0.23 18.55 20.16
C LYS A 89 0.38 18.46 21.57
N THR A 90 1.39 17.63 21.79
CA THR A 90 2.08 17.49 23.08
C THR A 90 3.24 18.48 23.28
N GLY A 91 3.27 19.58 22.52
CA GLY A 91 4.38 20.54 22.47
C GLY A 91 4.07 21.97 22.90
N HIS A 92 3.06 22.21 23.75
CA HIS A 92 2.89 23.51 24.41
C HIS A 92 3.46 23.45 25.84
N ASN A 93 4.78 23.59 25.97
CA ASN A 93 5.39 24.03 27.22
C ASN A 93 5.44 25.56 27.19
N THR A 94 4.44 26.22 27.75
CA THR A 94 4.48 27.66 28.02
C THR A 94 5.29 27.88 29.30
N PRO A 95 6.50 28.47 29.26
CA PRO A 95 7.12 28.95 30.48
C PRO A 95 6.29 30.15 30.96
N TYR A 96 5.50 29.94 32.01
CA TYR A 96 4.93 31.05 32.77
C TYR A 96 6.10 31.78 33.44
N VAL A 97 6.48 32.92 32.88
CA VAL A 97 7.25 33.94 33.60
C VAL A 97 6.33 34.54 34.65
N LEU A 98 6.59 34.27 35.93
CA LEU A 98 6.02 35.03 37.04
C LEU A 98 7.10 36.00 37.52
N HIS A 99 6.68 37.27 37.59
CA HIS A 99 7.31 38.50 38.07
C HIS A 99 8.58 38.39 38.94
#